data_AF-A0A8F5C3C8-F1
#
_entry.id   AF-A0A8F5C3C8-F1
#
_cell.length_a   1.000
_cell.length_b   1.000
_cell.length_c   1.000
_cell.angle_alpha   90.00
_cell.angle_beta   90.00
_cell.angle_gamma   90.00
#
_symmetry.space_group_name_H-M   'P 1'
#
loop_
_entity.id
_entity.type
_entity.pdbx_description
1 polymer ?
#
loop_
_entity_poly.entity_id
_entity_poly.type
_entity_poly.pdbx_seq_one_letter_code
_entity_poly.pdbx_strand_id
1 'polypeptide(L)'
;MTRRDTIISIISAIPPIIGTSITSFIMSRRYGDLKEVIKYVMIGLPVTLATTYYLFINIIPKYADYLIPIPAILPLPILFLLTRNNISVNYSEDYIEIKFKIPINMTSHDPHELFNYVFNKALNKIRNPYYHYKLSAVANCSGLKVSYQNEDKLVIRRKCGDIDIRIVISSKKIADMVIDISY
;
A
#
# COMPACT_ATOMS: atom_id res chain seq x y z
N MET A 1 -12.25 4.31 3.34
CA MET A 1 -12.01 5.67 2.79
C MET A 1 -12.21 6.69 3.88
N THR A 2 -11.26 7.59 4.12
CA THR A 2 -11.44 8.66 5.12
C THR A 2 -12.02 9.91 4.45
N ARG A 3 -12.90 10.64 5.15
CA ARG A 3 -13.53 11.88 4.63
C ARG A 3 -12.48 12.91 4.19
N ARG A 4 -11.38 13.02 4.93
CA ARG A 4 -10.26 13.92 4.62
C ARG A 4 -9.59 13.56 3.30
N ASP A 5 -9.35 12.26 3.04
CA ASP A 5 -8.69 11.82 1.82
C ASP A 5 -9.57 12.00 0.58
N THR A 6 -10.89 11.81 0.73
CA THR A 6 -11.85 12.12 -0.34
C THR A 6 -11.83 13.59 -0.70
N ILE A 7 -11.81 14.50 0.29
CA ILE A 7 -11.72 15.94 0.05
C ILE A 7 -10.41 16.29 -0.68
N ILE A 8 -9.28 15.75 -0.21
CA ILE A 8 -7.98 15.98 -0.85
C ILE A 8 -8.02 15.50 -2.30
N SER A 9 -8.59 14.32 -2.56
CA SER A 9 -8.72 13.73 -3.89
C SER A 9 -9.54 14.61 -4.84
N ILE A 10 -10.63 15.21 -4.36
CA ILE A 10 -11.49 16.08 -5.17
C ILE A 10 -10.75 17.39 -5.48
N ILE A 11 -10.13 18.01 -4.46
CA ILE A 11 -9.40 19.27 -4.64
C ILE A 11 -8.20 19.09 -5.58
N SER A 12 -7.43 18.01 -5.41
CA SER A 12 -6.28 17.73 -6.27
C SER A 12 -6.67 17.39 -7.70
N ALA A 13 -7.93 17.04 -7.95
CA ALA A 13 -8.47 16.74 -9.28
C ALA A 13 -9.01 17.96 -10.03
N ILE A 14 -9.10 19.13 -9.39
CA ILE A 14 -9.55 20.39 -10.02
C ILE A 14 -8.66 20.80 -11.21
N PRO A 15 -7.31 20.73 -11.13
CA PRO A 15 -6.46 21.16 -12.24
C PRO A 15 -6.80 20.41 -13.52
N PRO A 16 -7.11 21.11 -14.62
CA PRO A 16 -7.42 20.47 -15.89
C PRO A 16 -6.20 19.70 -16.39
N ILE A 17 -6.44 18.60 -17.12
CA ILE A 17 -5.46 17.73 -17.78
C ILE A 17 -4.67 16.85 -16.81
N ILE A 18 -4.19 17.41 -15.70
CA ILE A 18 -3.27 16.74 -14.77
C ILE A 18 -3.87 16.44 -13.40
N GLY A 19 -5.10 16.87 -13.10
CA GLY A 19 -5.69 16.74 -11.77
C GLY A 19 -5.77 15.29 -11.25
N THR A 20 -6.23 14.36 -12.07
CA THR A 20 -6.22 12.92 -11.75
C THR A 20 -4.82 12.37 -11.53
N SER A 21 -3.82 12.87 -12.26
CA SER A 21 -2.41 12.50 -12.10
C SER A 21 -1.83 13.00 -10.77
N ILE A 22 -2.16 14.22 -10.36
CA ILE A 22 -1.79 14.77 -9.04
C ILE A 22 -2.43 13.93 -7.94
N THR A 23 -3.71 13.59 -8.11
CA THR A 23 -4.46 12.74 -7.20
C THR A 23 -3.81 11.36 -7.06
N SER A 24 -3.47 10.73 -8.19
CA SER A 24 -2.74 9.45 -8.24
C SER A 24 -1.40 9.53 -7.52
N PHE A 25 -0.63 10.60 -7.74
CA PHE A 25 0.66 10.81 -7.08
C PHE A 25 0.55 10.94 -5.56
N ILE A 26 -0.36 11.80 -5.07
CA ILE A 26 -0.57 12.03 -3.63
C ILE A 26 -1.02 10.74 -2.95
N MET A 27 -2.01 10.07 -3.52
CA MET A 27 -2.57 8.86 -2.93
C MET A 27 -1.60 7.69 -3.01
N SER A 28 -0.84 7.54 -4.10
CA SER A 28 0.18 6.51 -4.19
C SER A 28 1.32 6.70 -3.20
N ARG A 29 1.70 7.95 -2.88
CA ARG A 29 2.65 8.22 -1.79
C ARG A 29 2.08 7.86 -0.43
N ARG A 30 0.78 8.09 -0.19
CA ARG A 30 0.14 7.84 1.11
C ARG A 30 -0.18 6.38 1.35
N TYR A 31 -0.73 5.67 0.37
CA TYR A 31 -1.24 4.31 0.57
C TYR A 31 -0.25 3.23 0.10
N GLY A 32 0.47 3.47 -0.99
CA GLY A 32 1.38 2.47 -1.57
C GLY A 32 0.70 1.20 -2.11
N ASP A 33 -0.63 1.14 -2.13
CA ASP A 33 -1.43 0.02 -2.63
C ASP A 33 -2.30 0.48 -3.80
N LEU A 34 -2.18 -0.21 -4.94
CA LEU A 34 -2.87 0.11 -6.18
C LEU A 34 -4.40 0.03 -6.02
N LYS A 35 -4.91 -0.97 -5.29
CA LYS A 35 -6.35 -1.18 -5.12
C LYS A 35 -7.00 -0.06 -4.30
N GLU A 36 -6.24 0.54 -3.41
CA GLU A 36 -6.73 1.62 -2.57
C GLU A 36 -6.60 2.97 -3.27
N VAL A 37 -5.53 3.17 -4.03
CA VAL A 37 -5.33 4.39 -4.81
C VAL A 37 -6.34 4.52 -5.95
N ILE A 38 -6.67 3.42 -6.64
CA ILE A 38 -7.59 3.47 -7.80
C ILE A 38 -8.97 4.00 -7.40
N LYS A 39 -9.44 3.69 -6.19
CA LYS A 39 -10.72 4.20 -5.66
C LYS A 39 -10.74 5.73 -5.60
N TYR A 40 -9.65 6.35 -5.16
CA TYR A 40 -9.54 7.82 -5.11
C TYR A 40 -9.38 8.43 -6.50
N VAL A 41 -8.58 7.79 -7.38
CA VAL A 41 -8.43 8.24 -8.78
C VAL A 41 -9.78 8.26 -9.50
N MET A 42 -10.62 7.22 -9.30
CA MET A 42 -11.95 7.15 -9.90
C MET A 42 -12.91 8.24 -9.39
N ILE A 43 -12.76 8.70 -8.14
CA ILE A 43 -13.54 9.84 -7.61
C ILE A 43 -13.06 11.17 -8.22
N GLY A 44 -11.76 11.34 -8.42
CA GLY A 44 -11.19 12.55 -9.03
C GLY A 44 -11.43 12.66 -10.54
N LEU A 45 -11.59 11.53 -11.22
CA LEU A 45 -11.68 11.47 -12.68
C LEU A 45 -12.83 12.29 -13.29
N PRO A 46 -14.07 12.22 -12.78
CA PRO A 46 -15.16 13.08 -13.24
C PRO A 46 -14.84 14.58 -13.07
N VAL A 47 -14.16 14.97 -11.98
CA VAL A 47 -13.81 16.37 -11.70
C VAL A 47 -12.81 16.87 -12.73
N THR A 48 -11.73 16.12 -12.98
CA THR A 48 -10.72 16.52 -13.98
C THR A 48 -11.30 16.51 -15.38
N LEU A 49 -12.16 15.55 -15.75
CA LEU A 49 -12.83 15.55 -17.04
C LEU A 49 -13.72 16.78 -17.22
N ALA A 50 -14.50 17.14 -16.20
CA ALA A 50 -15.38 18.31 -16.24
C ALA A 50 -14.57 19.62 -16.37
N THR A 51 -13.49 19.79 -15.59
CA THR A 51 -12.66 21.00 -15.67
C THR A 51 -11.87 21.08 -16.96
N THR A 52 -11.37 19.95 -17.47
CA THR A 52 -10.73 19.86 -18.79
C THR A 52 -11.70 20.19 -19.92
N TYR A 53 -12.91 19.64 -19.89
CA TYR A 53 -13.94 19.91 -20.89
C TYR A 53 -14.34 21.38 -20.90
N TYR A 54 -14.58 21.95 -19.71
CA TYR A 54 -14.89 23.38 -19.55
C TYR A 54 -13.78 24.27 -20.13
N LEU A 55 -12.51 23.95 -19.85
CA LEU A 55 -11.39 24.71 -20.39
C LEU A 55 -11.33 24.62 -21.92
N PHE A 56 -11.46 23.43 -22.49
CA PHE A 56 -11.32 23.24 -23.93
C PHE A 56 -12.46 23.84 -24.74
N ILE A 57 -13.71 23.81 -24.26
CA ILE A 57 -14.80 24.51 -24.96
C ILE A 57 -14.55 26.02 -25.04
N ASN A 58 -14.08 26.62 -23.96
CA ASN A 58 -13.94 28.08 -23.88
C ASN A 58 -12.70 28.61 -24.61
N ILE A 59 -11.62 27.83 -24.66
CA ILE A 59 -10.34 28.29 -25.23
C ILE A 59 -10.12 27.71 -26.63
N ILE A 60 -10.38 26.42 -26.83
CA ILE A 60 -10.00 25.69 -28.05
C ILE A 60 -11.08 24.66 -28.45
N PRO A 61 -12.29 25.11 -28.81
CA PRO A 61 -13.44 24.22 -28.99
C PRO A 61 -13.23 23.17 -30.08
N LYS A 62 -12.44 23.49 -31.11
CA LYS A 62 -12.13 22.60 -32.24
C LYS A 62 -11.38 21.33 -31.86
N TYR A 63 -10.66 21.32 -30.73
CA TYR A 63 -9.85 20.18 -30.29
C TYR A 63 -10.35 19.54 -28.99
N ALA A 64 -11.52 19.95 -28.49
CA ALA A 64 -12.05 19.47 -27.22
C ALA A 64 -12.17 17.94 -27.19
N ASP A 65 -12.82 17.33 -28.18
CA ASP A 65 -13.06 15.89 -28.21
C ASP A 65 -11.78 15.05 -28.34
N TYR A 66 -10.73 15.61 -28.97
CA TYR A 66 -9.45 14.93 -29.17
C TYR A 66 -8.54 14.96 -27.93
N LEU A 67 -8.71 15.95 -27.04
CA LEU A 67 -7.82 16.16 -25.89
C LEU A 67 -8.39 15.64 -24.55
N ILE A 68 -9.70 15.39 -24.48
CA ILE A 68 -10.38 14.77 -23.33
C ILE A 68 -9.84 13.37 -22.95
N PRO A 69 -9.37 12.51 -23.88
CA PRO A 69 -8.82 11.20 -23.50
C PRO A 69 -7.53 11.29 -22.67
N ILE A 70 -6.77 12.39 -22.77
CA ILE A 70 -5.48 12.57 -22.09
C ILE A 70 -5.61 12.45 -20.56
N PRO A 71 -6.45 13.23 -19.86
CA PRO A 71 -6.63 13.11 -18.40
C PRO A 71 -7.18 11.77 -17.93
N ALA A 72 -7.82 10.98 -18.82
CA ALA A 72 -8.29 9.64 -18.50
C ALA A 72 -7.15 8.60 -18.51
N ILE A 73 -6.19 8.73 -19.42
CA ILE A 73 -5.10 7.76 -19.59
C ILE A 73 -3.88 8.11 -18.73
N LEU A 74 -3.55 9.40 -18.59
CA LEU A 74 -2.39 9.90 -17.86
C LEU A 74 -2.21 9.37 -16.42
N PRO A 75 -3.26 9.16 -15.59
CA PRO A 75 -3.08 8.70 -14.22
C PRO A 75 -2.65 7.22 -14.11
N LEU A 76 -2.88 6.39 -15.13
CA LEU A 76 -2.59 4.96 -15.13
C LEU A 76 -1.09 4.63 -15.06
N PRO A 77 -0.21 5.19 -15.92
CA PRO A 77 1.23 4.92 -15.83
C PRO A 77 1.84 5.46 -14.53
N ILE A 78 1.35 6.60 -14.02
CA ILE A 78 1.79 7.19 -12.75
C ILE A 78 1.42 6.27 -11.58
N LEU A 79 0.21 5.74 -11.59
CA LEU A 79 -0.26 4.78 -10.59
C LEU A 79 0.64 3.54 -10.58
N PHE A 80 0.83 2.91 -11.75
CA PHE A 80 1.58 1.67 -11.89
C PHE A 80 3.05 1.81 -11.44
N LEU A 81 3.72 2.91 -11.80
CA LEU A 81 5.12 3.14 -11.43
C LEU A 81 5.30 3.34 -9.93
N LEU A 82 4.39 4.06 -9.28
CA LEU A 82 4.54 4.46 -7.88
C LEU A 82 4.13 3.36 -6.89
N THR A 83 3.26 2.44 -7.29
CA THR A 83 2.81 1.31 -6.44
C THR A 83 3.67 0.05 -6.55
N ARG A 84 4.65 -0.02 -7.46
CA ARG A 84 5.49 -1.23 -7.69
C ARG A 84 6.47 -1.56 -6.54
N ASN A 85 6.51 -0.76 -5.47
CA ASN A 85 7.53 -0.89 -4.43
C ASN A 85 7.27 -2.08 -3.48
N ASN A 86 7.94 -3.21 -3.71
CA ASN A 86 8.37 -4.27 -2.77
C ASN A 86 7.36 -4.87 -1.75
N ILE A 87 6.07 -4.54 -1.83
CA ILE A 87 5.01 -5.04 -0.95
C ILE A 87 3.99 -5.70 -1.86
N SER A 88 3.78 -7.00 -1.70
CA SER A 88 2.67 -7.70 -2.35
C SER A 88 1.58 -7.92 -1.32
N VAL A 89 0.46 -7.23 -1.50
CA VAL A 89 -0.78 -7.48 -0.76
C VAL A 89 -1.63 -8.42 -1.60
N ASN A 90 -1.89 -9.61 -1.07
CA ASN A 90 -2.80 -10.56 -1.68
C ASN A 90 -4.13 -10.54 -0.92
N TYR A 91 -5.22 -10.42 -1.66
CA TYR A 91 -6.57 -10.37 -1.11
C TYR A 91 -7.26 -11.70 -1.39
N SER A 92 -7.56 -12.47 -0.35
CA SER A 92 -8.43 -13.64 -0.42
C SER A 92 -9.81 -13.32 0.17
N GLU A 93 -10.79 -14.20 -0.01
CA GLU A 93 -12.14 -14.04 0.55
C GLU A 93 -12.12 -14.00 2.09
N ASP A 94 -11.28 -14.85 2.70
CA ASP A 94 -11.26 -15.03 4.16
C ASP A 94 -10.12 -14.28 4.87
N TYR A 95 -9.12 -13.80 4.13
CA TYR A 95 -7.95 -13.15 4.73
C TYR A 95 -7.22 -12.18 3.79
N ILE A 96 -6.55 -11.20 4.37
CA ILE A 96 -5.57 -10.34 3.70
C ILE A 96 -4.18 -10.83 4.03
N GLU A 97 -3.39 -11.18 3.02
CA GLU A 97 -2.00 -11.62 3.18
C GLU A 97 -1.03 -10.54 2.71
N ILE A 98 -0.20 -10.02 3.60
CA ILE A 98 0.81 -9.02 3.28
C ILE A 98 2.19 -9.64 3.38
N LYS A 99 2.92 -9.71 2.25
CA LYS A 99 4.27 -10.28 2.19
C LYS A 99 5.34 -9.19 2.12
N PHE A 100 6.30 -9.26 3.02
CA PHE A 100 7.50 -8.42 3.01
C PHE A 100 8.75 -9.27 2.86
N LYS A 101 9.64 -8.81 1.97
CA LYS A 101 11.03 -9.27 1.95
C LYS A 101 11.91 -8.25 2.67
N ILE A 102 12.55 -8.70 3.75
CA ILE A 102 13.33 -7.82 4.62
C ILE A 102 14.74 -8.37 4.75
N PRO A 103 15.77 -7.62 4.29
CA PRO A 103 17.15 -8.01 4.54
C PRO A 103 17.45 -7.86 6.03
N ILE A 104 18.00 -8.92 6.63
CA ILE A 104 18.39 -8.98 8.03
C ILE A 104 19.86 -8.60 8.12
N ASN A 105 20.18 -7.54 8.86
CA ASN A 105 21.56 -7.11 9.10
C ASN A 105 21.95 -7.25 10.58
N MET A 106 21.22 -8.09 11.32
CA MET A 106 21.36 -8.27 12.75
C MET A 106 21.87 -9.69 13.03
N THR A 107 22.80 -9.81 13.98
CA THR A 107 23.40 -11.07 14.45
C THR A 107 22.80 -11.55 15.79
N SER A 108 21.68 -10.94 16.23
CA SER A 108 21.03 -11.34 17.48
C SER A 108 20.47 -12.75 17.36
N HIS A 109 20.71 -13.56 18.39
CA HIS A 109 20.25 -14.94 18.49
C HIS A 109 18.90 -15.05 19.21
N ASP A 110 18.41 -13.97 19.83
CA ASP A 110 17.12 -13.98 20.52
C ASP A 110 15.98 -13.89 19.49
N PRO A 111 15.10 -14.91 19.40
CA PRO A 111 13.94 -14.87 18.52
C PRO A 111 13.00 -13.68 18.79
N HIS A 112 12.95 -13.18 20.02
CA HIS A 112 12.07 -12.06 20.37
C HIS A 112 12.58 -10.73 19.80
N GLU A 113 13.88 -10.44 19.98
CA GLU A 113 14.51 -9.27 19.37
C GLU A 113 14.46 -9.32 17.85
N LEU A 114 14.72 -10.50 17.27
CA LEU A 114 14.70 -10.72 15.83
C LEU A 114 13.31 -10.47 15.26
N PHE A 115 12.26 -10.93 15.95
CA PHE A 115 10.87 -10.65 15.59
C PHE A 115 10.61 -9.15 15.61
N ASN A 116 10.92 -8.47 16.72
CA ASN A 116 10.65 -7.04 16.87
C ASN A 116 11.42 -6.20 15.84
N TYR A 117 12.67 -6.56 15.53
CA TYR A 117 13.47 -5.91 14.49
C TYR A 117 12.82 -6.02 13.11
N VAL A 118 12.48 -7.25 12.69
CA VAL A 118 11.85 -7.48 11.38
C VAL A 118 10.46 -6.84 11.32
N PHE A 119 9.68 -6.97 12.39
CA PHE A 119 8.35 -6.40 12.52
C PHE A 119 8.35 -4.86 12.42
N ASN A 120 9.22 -4.17 13.17
CA ASN A 120 9.34 -2.72 13.11
C ASN A 120 9.83 -2.24 11.73
N LYS A 121 10.74 -2.98 11.12
CA LYS A 121 11.22 -2.69 9.75
C LYS A 121 10.13 -2.92 8.70
N ALA A 122 9.23 -3.89 8.91
CA ALA A 122 8.05 -4.10 8.08
C ALA A 122 7.04 -2.98 8.26
N LEU A 123 6.70 -2.63 9.52
CA LEU A 123 5.79 -1.51 9.84
C LEU A 123 6.22 -0.21 9.19
N ASN A 124 7.51 0.14 9.25
CA ASN A 124 8.05 1.34 8.60
C ASN A 124 7.94 1.32 7.07
N LYS A 125 7.83 0.15 6.45
CA LYS A 125 7.57 0.02 5.01
C LYS A 125 6.08 0.14 4.66
N ILE A 126 5.18 -0.16 5.60
CA ILE A 126 3.73 -0.07 5.41
C ILE A 126 3.34 1.40 5.39
N ARG A 127 3.03 1.90 4.20
CA ARG A 127 2.56 3.29 4.03
C ARG A 127 1.08 3.44 4.37
N ASN A 128 0.28 2.41 4.10
CA ASN A 128 -1.16 2.46 4.33
C ASN A 128 -1.47 2.67 5.83
N PRO A 129 -2.11 3.79 6.21
CA PRO A 129 -2.33 4.13 7.60
C PRO A 129 -3.26 3.15 8.32
N TYR A 130 -4.21 2.54 7.60
CA TYR A 130 -5.12 1.55 8.17
C TYR A 130 -4.34 0.30 8.64
N TYR A 131 -3.52 -0.27 7.76
CA TYR A 131 -2.69 -1.42 8.11
C TYR A 131 -1.64 -1.06 9.16
N HIS A 132 -1.02 0.12 9.05
CA HIS A 132 -0.05 0.58 10.05
C HIS A 132 -0.67 0.66 11.45
N TYR A 133 -1.85 1.26 11.60
CA TYR A 133 -2.53 1.37 12.89
C TYR A 133 -2.93 -0.01 13.43
N LYS A 134 -3.58 -0.84 12.59
CA LYS A 134 -4.02 -2.19 12.98
C LYS A 134 -2.85 -3.08 13.41
N LEU A 135 -1.73 -3.01 12.71
CA LEU A 135 -0.53 -3.79 13.05
C LEU A 135 0.25 -3.22 14.22
N SER A 136 0.29 -1.90 14.42
CA SER A 136 0.97 -1.32 15.58
C SER A 136 0.41 -1.83 16.92
N ALA A 137 -0.89 -2.13 16.98
CA ALA A 137 -1.53 -2.74 18.15
C ALA A 137 -1.02 -4.18 18.44
N VAL A 138 -0.53 -4.89 17.42
CA VAL A 138 -0.04 -6.29 17.51
C VAL A 138 1.34 -6.38 18.18
N ALA A 139 2.08 -5.27 18.23
CA ALA A 139 3.41 -5.22 18.88
C ALA A 139 3.34 -5.65 20.36
N ASN A 140 2.23 -5.36 21.03
CA ASN A 140 2.06 -5.54 22.48
C ASN A 140 1.51 -6.91 22.89
N CYS A 141 1.21 -7.81 21.95
CA CYS A 141 0.69 -9.13 22.30
C CYS A 141 1.75 -10.09 22.85
N SER A 142 1.35 -10.83 23.88
CA SER A 142 2.09 -11.98 24.41
C SER A 142 1.86 -13.23 23.55
N GLY A 143 2.89 -14.09 23.41
CA GLY A 143 2.76 -15.41 22.80
C GLY A 143 3.55 -15.57 21.49
N LEU A 144 4.87 -15.50 21.58
CA LEU A 144 5.76 -15.84 20.48
C LEU A 144 5.90 -17.36 20.40
N LYS A 145 5.49 -17.96 19.28
CA LYS A 145 5.76 -19.37 18.98
C LYS A 145 6.94 -19.45 18.04
N VAL A 146 7.98 -20.15 18.46
CA VAL A 146 9.17 -20.39 17.64
C VAL A 146 9.16 -21.86 17.22
N SER A 147 9.23 -22.11 15.92
CA SER A 147 9.34 -23.45 15.36
C SER A 147 10.51 -23.50 14.40
N TYR A 148 11.41 -24.46 14.60
CA TYR A 148 12.46 -24.79 13.67
C TYR A 148 11.91 -25.82 12.69
N GLN A 149 11.75 -25.44 11.43
CA GLN A 149 11.24 -26.38 10.42
C GLN A 149 12.36 -27.26 9.83
N ASN A 150 13.58 -26.74 9.74
CA ASN A 150 14.82 -27.41 9.31
C ASN A 150 16.03 -26.68 9.93
N GLU A 151 17.24 -27.24 9.85
CA GLU A 151 18.48 -26.60 10.32
C GLU A 151 18.68 -25.16 9.77
N ASP A 152 18.16 -24.88 8.57
CA ASP A 152 18.32 -23.61 7.86
C ASP A 152 17.12 -22.65 7.93
N LYS A 153 16.03 -23.03 8.62
CA LYS A 153 14.76 -22.27 8.59
C LYS A 153 14.16 -22.10 9.99
N LEU A 154 14.20 -20.86 10.45
CA LEU A 154 13.55 -20.40 11.66
C LEU A 154 12.19 -19.79 11.30
N VAL A 155 11.11 -20.31 11.87
CA VAL A 155 9.76 -19.75 11.73
C VAL A 155 9.31 -19.18 13.07
N ILE A 156 9.08 -17.88 13.10
CA ILE A 156 8.58 -17.16 14.27
C ILE A 156 7.14 -16.74 13.99
N ARG A 157 6.21 -17.20 14.81
CA ARG A 157 4.78 -16.90 14.67
C ARG A 157 4.27 -16.15 15.90
N ARG A 158 3.48 -15.09 15.66
CA ARG A 158 2.74 -14.37 16.71
C ARG A 158 1.30 -14.20 16.24
N LYS A 159 0.36 -14.71 17.04
CA LYS A 159 -1.09 -14.61 16.78
C LYS A 159 -1.73 -13.66 17.79
N CYS A 160 -2.52 -12.71 17.29
CA CYS A 160 -3.28 -11.73 18.06
C CYS A 160 -4.70 -11.63 17.52
N GLY A 161 -5.64 -12.35 18.13
CA GLY A 161 -7.04 -12.34 17.69
C GLY A 161 -7.17 -12.76 16.22
N ASP A 162 -7.61 -11.82 15.39
CA ASP A 162 -7.82 -11.90 13.94
C ASP A 162 -6.54 -11.74 13.10
N ILE A 163 -5.39 -11.42 13.73
CA ILE A 163 -4.12 -11.17 13.04
C ILE A 163 -3.13 -12.28 13.37
N ASP A 164 -2.54 -12.89 12.33
CA ASP A 164 -1.49 -13.89 12.45
C ASP A 164 -0.25 -13.46 11.67
N ILE A 165 0.85 -13.26 12.38
CA ILE A 165 2.13 -12.83 11.82
C ILE A 165 3.07 -14.02 11.80
N ARG A 166 3.60 -14.33 10.62
CA ARG A 166 4.59 -15.38 10.40
C ARG A 166 5.84 -14.79 9.79
N ILE A 167 6.98 -14.93 10.46
CA ILE A 167 8.29 -14.52 9.96
C ILE A 167 9.08 -15.78 9.69
N VAL A 168 9.43 -15.99 8.42
CA VAL A 168 10.28 -17.10 7.96
C VAL A 168 11.65 -16.53 7.68
N ILE A 169 12.64 -16.99 8.42
CA ILE A 169 14.03 -16.54 8.27
C ILE A 169 14.81 -17.69 7.64
N SER A 170 15.38 -17.40 6.47
CA SER A 170 16.25 -18.33 5.75
C SER A 170 17.71 -17.95 5.98
N SER A 171 18.60 -18.93 5.91
CA SER A 171 20.06 -18.79 5.97
C SER A 171 20.65 -17.71 5.03
N LYS A 172 19.91 -17.28 4.01
CA LYS A 172 20.26 -16.19 3.08
C LYS A 172 20.15 -14.77 3.66
N LYS A 173 20.02 -14.59 4.99
CA LYS A 173 19.82 -13.28 5.66
C LYS A 173 18.61 -12.50 5.12
N ILE A 174 17.60 -13.19 4.62
CA ILE A 174 16.33 -12.60 4.18
C ILE A 174 15.23 -13.15 5.08
N ALA A 175 14.46 -12.25 5.67
CA ALA A 175 13.21 -12.57 6.36
C ALA A 175 12.05 -12.37 5.39
N ASP A 176 11.28 -13.43 5.17
CA ASP A 176 9.97 -13.37 4.54
C ASP A 176 8.93 -13.25 5.65
N MET A 177 8.34 -12.07 5.77
CA MET A 177 7.28 -11.82 6.73
C MET A 177 5.94 -11.85 6.03
N VAL A 178 5.03 -12.67 6.54
CA VAL A 178 3.67 -12.85 6.08
C VAL A 178 2.74 -12.40 7.20
N ILE A 179 1.80 -11.52 6.89
CA ILE A 179 0.77 -11.09 7.82
C ILE A 179 -0.57 -11.50 7.26
N ASP A 180 -1.28 -12.34 7.99
CA ASP A 180 -2.64 -12.76 7.67
C ASP A 180 -3.62 -12.02 8.59
N ILE A 181 -4.55 -11.28 8.01
CA ILE A 181 -5.62 -10.59 8.74
C ILE A 181 -6.95 -11.23 8.32
N SER A 182 -7.59 -11.95 9.24
CA SER A 182 -8.92 -12.53 9.05
C SER A 182 -10.01 -11.45 9.09
N TYR A 183 -11.07 -11.64 8.30
CA TYR A 183 -12.26 -10.79 8.27
C TYR A 183 -13.32 -11.21 9.29
#